data_AF-A0A398BRK1-F1
#
_entry.id   AF-A0A398BRK1-F1
#
_cell.length_a   1.000
_cell.length_b   1.000
_cell.length_c   1.000
_cell.angle_alpha   90.00
_cell.angle_beta   90.00
_cell.angle_gamma   90.00
#
_symmetry.space_group_name_H-M   'P 1'
#
loop_
_entity.id
_entity.type
_entity.pdbx_description
1 polymer ?
#
loop_
_entity_poly.entity_id
_entity_poly.type
_entity_poly.pdbx_seq_one_letter_code
_entity_poly.pdbx_strand_id
1 'polypeptide(L)'
;MSDETPEANRLESLLLNGIFALVAVGLLALIGKATGRGVASGGWWTRPALAPGFALVLLVGANIFTLGRAIVDLRARPPSAEEWRDARTRVLGWLRPLELLAYFGLYLWLTIHIGYFLATFAFVMWLMLRTGLNSPRWLLAGAALTVALVLIFRVGLGVWMPSPGYYDAAPEAVRSYLIRWF
;
A
#
# COMPACT_ATOMS: atom_id res chain seq x y z
N MET A 1 -24.07 -9.11 -27.42
CA MET A 1 -22.74 -8.74 -26.90
C MET A 1 -22.45 -9.75 -25.80
N SER A 2 -21.87 -10.90 -26.17
CA SER A 2 -21.52 -11.94 -25.21
C SER A 2 -20.46 -11.37 -24.27
N ASP A 3 -20.77 -11.43 -22.98
CA ASP A 3 -19.86 -11.06 -21.89
C ASP A 3 -18.81 -12.17 -21.77
N GLU A 4 -17.93 -12.26 -22.77
CA GLU A 4 -16.73 -13.10 -22.71
C GLU A 4 -15.77 -12.43 -21.74
N THR A 5 -15.98 -12.68 -20.46
CA THR A 5 -14.93 -12.50 -19.46
C THR A 5 -13.72 -13.30 -19.96
N PRO A 6 -12.58 -12.65 -20.26
CA PRO A 6 -11.43 -13.34 -20.81
C PRO A 6 -11.03 -14.44 -19.84
N GLU A 7 -11.04 -15.70 -20.30
CA GLU A 7 -10.67 -16.83 -19.47
C GLU A 7 -9.29 -16.57 -18.85
N ALA A 8 -9.19 -16.69 -17.53
CA ALA A 8 -7.96 -16.41 -16.80
C ALA A 8 -6.87 -17.39 -17.27
N ASN A 9 -5.73 -16.87 -17.69
CA ASN A 9 -4.63 -17.70 -18.16
C ASN A 9 -4.12 -18.58 -17.01
N ARG A 10 -3.96 -19.89 -17.23
CA ARG A 10 -3.51 -20.83 -16.18
C ARG A 10 -2.13 -20.47 -15.64
N LEU A 11 -1.22 -19.93 -16.47
CA LEU A 11 0.07 -19.45 -16.04
C LEU A 11 -0.04 -18.16 -15.22
N GLU A 12 -0.93 -17.24 -15.60
CA GLU A 12 -1.22 -16.05 -14.80
C GLU A 12 -1.68 -16.46 -13.39
N SER A 13 -2.64 -17.38 -13.31
CA SER A 13 -3.16 -17.89 -12.05
C SER A 13 -2.06 -18.56 -11.21
N LEU A 14 -1.18 -19.36 -11.83
CA LEU A 14 -0.06 -19.98 -11.15
C LEU A 14 0.96 -18.96 -10.64
N LEU A 15 1.31 -17.97 -11.44
CA LEU A 15 2.28 -16.93 -11.08
C LEU A 15 1.75 -16.05 -9.94
N LEU A 16 0.51 -15.58 -10.04
CA LEU A 16 -0.14 -14.78 -9.00
C LEU A 16 -0.24 -15.58 -7.70
N ASN A 17 -0.70 -16.83 -7.77
CA ASN A 17 -0.78 -17.70 -6.61
C ASN A 17 0.61 -17.94 -5.99
N GLY A 18 1.64 -18.11 -6.81
CA GLY A 18 3.03 -18.20 -6.35
C GLY A 18 3.48 -16.95 -5.59
N ILE A 19 3.18 -15.76 -6.11
CA ILE A 19 3.47 -14.47 -5.45
C ILE A 19 2.72 -14.39 -4.11
N PHE A 20 1.41 -14.65 -4.09
CA PHE A 20 0.62 -14.62 -2.87
C PHE A 20 1.07 -15.65 -1.83
N ALA A 21 1.48 -16.84 -2.28
CA ALA A 21 2.06 -17.86 -1.41
C ALA A 21 3.34 -17.37 -0.74
N LEU A 22 4.27 -16.79 -1.51
CA LEU A 22 5.51 -16.23 -0.99
C LEU A 22 5.24 -15.11 0.03
N VAL A 23 4.31 -14.20 -0.28
CA VAL A 23 3.90 -13.13 0.63
C VAL A 23 3.29 -13.70 1.91
N ALA A 24 2.37 -14.67 1.80
CA ALA A 24 1.73 -15.30 2.95
C ALA A 24 2.74 -16.01 3.86
N VAL A 25 3.69 -16.76 3.28
CA VAL A 25 4.78 -17.40 4.03
C VAL A 25 5.66 -16.35 4.71
N GLY A 26 6.01 -15.27 4.01
CA GLY A 26 6.78 -14.16 4.58
C GLY A 26 6.07 -13.49 5.76
N LEU A 27 4.77 -13.19 5.61
CA LEU A 27 3.95 -12.62 6.69
C LEU A 27 3.84 -13.58 7.88
N LEU A 28 3.66 -14.88 7.63
CA LEU A 28 3.60 -15.90 8.68
C LEU A 28 4.93 -15.99 9.43
N ALA A 29 6.07 -15.94 8.73
CA ALA A 29 7.39 -15.91 9.35
C ALA A 29 7.63 -14.64 10.18
N LEU A 30 7.02 -13.52 9.79
CA LEU A 30 7.16 -12.22 10.46
C LEU A 30 6.09 -11.96 11.53
N ILE A 31 5.07 -12.81 11.67
CA ILE A 31 3.90 -12.52 12.51
C ILE A 31 4.28 -12.24 13.97
N GLY A 32 5.26 -12.96 14.51
CA GLY A 32 5.73 -12.77 15.88
C GLY A 32 6.43 -11.42 16.08
N LYS A 33 7.10 -10.89 15.06
CA LYS A 33 7.69 -9.54 15.09
C LYS A 33 6.62 -8.46 14.88
N ALA A 34 5.70 -8.68 13.94
CA ALA A 34 4.67 -7.72 13.56
C ALA A 34 3.64 -7.47 14.66
N THR A 35 3.33 -8.48 15.45
CA THR A 35 2.29 -8.39 16.51
C THR A 35 2.84 -7.95 17.87
N GLY A 36 4.17 -7.86 18.01
CA GLY A 36 4.83 -7.52 19.26
C GLY A 36 4.44 -8.42 20.44
N ARG A 37 4.96 -8.11 21.63
CA ARG A 37 4.41 -8.65 22.88
C ARG A 37 3.18 -7.82 23.25
N GLY A 38 2.11 -7.92 22.47
CA GLY A 38 0.84 -7.33 22.86
C GLY A 38 0.43 -7.84 24.25
N VAL A 39 -0.04 -6.94 25.11
CA VAL A 39 -0.48 -7.29 26.47
C VAL A 39 -1.72 -8.17 26.33
N ALA A 40 -1.54 -9.49 26.32
CA ALA A 40 -2.64 -10.42 26.39
C ALA A 40 -3.22 -10.33 27.80
N SER A 41 -4.38 -9.68 27.95
CA SER A 41 -5.09 -9.59 29.22
C SER A 41 -5.83 -10.88 29.60
N GLY A 42 -5.86 -11.88 28.70
CA GLY A 42 -6.49 -13.18 28.92
C GLY A 42 -5.61 -14.37 28.53
N GLY A 43 -6.24 -15.51 28.20
CA GLY A 43 -5.56 -16.75 27.79
C GLY A 43 -4.91 -16.67 26.41
N TRP A 44 -4.29 -17.76 25.96
CA TRP A 44 -3.56 -17.84 24.69
C TRP A 44 -4.40 -17.45 23.46
N TRP A 45 -5.73 -17.62 23.51
CA TRP A 45 -6.70 -17.23 22.47
C TRP A 45 -6.86 -15.71 22.30
N THR A 46 -6.43 -14.91 23.28
CA THR A 46 -6.46 -13.43 23.21
C THR A 46 -5.18 -12.83 22.60
N ARG A 47 -4.20 -13.67 22.24
CA ARG A 47 -2.94 -13.20 21.66
C ARG A 47 -3.22 -12.54 20.29
N PRO A 48 -2.68 -11.34 20.02
CA PRO A 48 -2.92 -10.63 18.76
C PRO A 48 -2.50 -11.42 17.51
N ALA A 49 -1.52 -12.33 17.65
CA ALA A 49 -1.04 -13.18 16.56
C ALA A 49 -1.95 -14.36 16.21
N LEU A 50 -2.91 -14.72 17.08
CA LEU A 50 -3.61 -15.99 16.96
C LEU A 50 -4.51 -16.05 15.72
N ALA A 51 -5.44 -15.10 15.59
CA ALA A 51 -6.37 -15.07 14.46
C ALA A 51 -5.65 -14.83 13.11
N PRO A 52 -4.74 -13.83 12.99
CA PRO A 52 -3.99 -13.64 11.75
C PRO A 52 -3.08 -14.84 11.43
N GLY A 53 -2.50 -15.47 12.45
CA GLY A 53 -1.65 -16.65 12.29
C GLY A 53 -2.41 -17.84 11.76
N PHE A 54 -3.59 -18.13 12.33
CA PHE A 54 -4.46 -19.20 11.85
C PHE A 54 -4.90 -18.96 10.39
N ALA A 55 -5.32 -17.73 10.06
CA ALA A 55 -5.68 -17.38 8.69
C ALA A 55 -4.51 -17.56 7.70
N LEU A 56 -3.30 -17.13 8.07
CA LEU A 56 -2.10 -17.31 7.25
C LEU A 56 -1.71 -18.77 7.09
N VAL A 57 -1.83 -19.61 8.13
CA VAL A 57 -1.57 -21.05 8.03
C VAL A 57 -2.53 -21.72 7.06
N LEU A 58 -3.82 -21.42 7.15
CA LEU A 58 -4.82 -21.94 6.21
C LEU A 58 -4.55 -21.48 4.77
N LEU A 59 -4.23 -20.19 4.61
CA LEU A 59 -3.91 -19.62 3.30
C LEU A 59 -2.67 -20.27 2.68
N VAL A 60 -1.60 -20.45 3.46
CA VAL A 60 -0.38 -21.14 3.02
C VAL A 60 -0.70 -22.58 2.61
N GLY A 61 -1.49 -23.31 3.41
CA GLY A 61 -1.91 -24.67 3.08
C GLY A 61 -2.71 -24.74 1.77
N ALA A 62 -3.69 -23.85 1.60
CA ALA A 62 -4.48 -23.76 0.37
C ALA A 62 -3.62 -23.40 -0.86
N ASN A 63 -2.67 -22.49 -0.70
CA ASN A 63 -1.73 -22.10 -1.76
C ASN A 63 -0.79 -23.24 -2.15
N ILE A 64 -0.24 -23.98 -1.20
CA ILE A 64 0.59 -25.17 -1.49
C ILE A 64 -0.21 -26.20 -2.29
N PHE A 65 -1.45 -26.46 -1.89
CA PHE A 65 -2.31 -27.41 -2.56
C PHE A 65 -2.65 -27.00 -4.00
N THR A 66 -3.03 -25.74 -4.21
CA THR A 66 -3.37 -25.20 -5.53
C THR A 66 -2.15 -25.09 -6.44
N LEU A 67 -1.00 -24.67 -5.93
CA LEU A 67 0.27 -24.68 -6.66
C LEU A 67 0.69 -26.11 -7.04
N GLY A 68 0.55 -27.07 -6.14
CA GLY A 68 0.82 -28.48 -6.42
C GLY A 68 0.00 -29.01 -7.60
N ARG A 69 -1.31 -28.75 -7.61
CA ARG A 69 -2.19 -29.10 -8.74
C ARG A 69 -1.77 -28.41 -10.04
N ALA A 70 -1.48 -27.11 -9.98
CA ALA A 70 -1.09 -26.34 -11.15
C ALA A 70 0.26 -26.82 -11.74
N ILE A 71 1.23 -27.19 -10.90
CA ILE A 71 2.51 -27.78 -11.33
C ILE A 71 2.29 -29.14 -12.01
N VAL A 72 1.41 -29.99 -11.46
CA VAL A 72 1.06 -31.28 -12.09
C VAL A 72 0.43 -31.08 -13.47
N ASP A 73 -0.51 -30.12 -13.60
CA ASP A 73 -1.13 -29.82 -14.91
C ASP A 73 -0.11 -29.26 -15.92
N LEU A 74 0.80 -28.37 -15.50
CA LEU A 74 1.86 -27.86 -16.37
C LEU A 74 2.85 -28.94 -16.82
N ARG A 75 3.14 -29.93 -15.96
CA ARG A 75 3.97 -31.08 -16.34
C ARG A 75 3.28 -31.98 -17.36
N ALA A 76 1.96 -32.15 -17.25
CA ALA A 76 1.18 -32.91 -18.21
C ALA A 76 1.00 -32.16 -19.54
N ARG A 77 0.90 -30.82 -19.50
CA ARG A 77 0.65 -29.95 -20.66
C ARG A 77 1.60 -28.74 -20.64
N PRO A 78 2.81 -28.88 -21.20
CA PRO A 78 3.81 -27.82 -21.18
C PRO A 78 3.28 -26.53 -21.80
N PRO A 79 3.52 -25.36 -21.19
CA PRO A 79 3.03 -24.09 -21.69
C PRO A 79 3.74 -23.66 -22.98
N SER A 80 2.97 -23.06 -23.89
CA SER A 80 3.50 -22.50 -25.15
C SER A 80 4.19 -21.15 -24.92
N ALA A 81 5.04 -20.74 -25.86
CA ALA A 81 5.73 -19.44 -25.77
C ALA A 81 4.77 -18.25 -25.79
N GLU A 82 3.61 -18.38 -26.47
CA GLU A 82 2.57 -17.35 -26.52
C GLU A 82 1.85 -17.22 -25.17
N GLU A 83 1.54 -18.35 -24.54
CA GLU A 83 0.89 -18.40 -23.24
C GLU A 83 1.73 -17.70 -22.16
N TRP A 84 3.05 -17.90 -22.19
CA TRP A 84 3.99 -17.19 -21.32
C TRP A 84 4.02 -15.68 -21.55
N ARG A 85 3.95 -15.23 -22.80
CA ARG A 85 3.96 -13.80 -23.15
C ARG A 85 2.69 -13.12 -22.66
N ASP A 86 1.53 -13.75 -22.84
CA ASP A 86 0.26 -13.26 -22.34
C ASP A 86 0.25 -13.20 -20.81
N ALA A 87 0.61 -14.29 -20.13
CA ALA A 87 0.68 -14.35 -18.67
C ALA A 87 1.60 -13.27 -18.08
N ARG A 88 2.79 -13.08 -18.65
CA ARG A 88 3.72 -12.03 -18.22
C ARG A 88 3.11 -10.64 -18.37
N THR A 89 2.44 -10.37 -19.49
CA THR A 89 1.83 -9.05 -19.75
C THR A 89 0.73 -8.75 -18.73
N ARG A 90 -0.11 -9.75 -18.42
CA ARG A 90 -1.17 -9.64 -17.43
C ARG A 90 -0.62 -9.44 -16.02
N VAL A 91 0.33 -10.29 -15.59
CA VAL A 91 0.98 -10.18 -14.27
C VAL A 91 1.67 -8.82 -14.09
N LEU A 92 2.34 -8.29 -15.12
CA LEU A 92 2.91 -6.95 -15.08
C LEU A 92 1.82 -5.86 -15.01
N GLY A 93 0.65 -6.09 -15.60
CA GLY A 93 -0.53 -5.24 -15.45
C GLY A 93 -0.99 -5.12 -14.00
N TRP A 94 -0.91 -6.21 -13.22
CA TRP A 94 -1.21 -6.22 -11.78
C TRP A 94 -0.21 -5.40 -10.94
N LEU A 95 0.97 -5.07 -11.47
CA LEU A 95 1.92 -4.18 -10.78
C LEU A 95 1.60 -2.70 -10.95
N ARG A 96 0.69 -2.31 -11.86
CA ARG A 96 0.33 -0.90 -12.07
C ARG A 96 -0.13 -0.18 -10.79
N PRO A 97 -0.95 -0.77 -9.90
CA PRO A 97 -1.32 -0.14 -8.63
C PRO A 97 -0.14 0.12 -7.68
N LEU A 98 0.99 -0.59 -7.85
CA LEU A 98 2.20 -0.30 -7.06
C LEU A 98 2.76 1.08 -7.34
N GLU A 99 2.48 1.67 -8.51
CA GLU A 99 2.80 3.08 -8.81
C GLU A 99 2.13 4.01 -7.79
N LEU A 100 0.85 3.76 -7.47
CA LEU A 100 0.11 4.56 -6.49
C LEU A 100 0.65 4.34 -5.07
N LEU A 101 1.02 3.10 -4.74
CA LEU A 101 1.65 2.78 -3.48
C LEU A 101 3.01 3.48 -3.33
N ALA A 102 3.78 3.57 -4.42
CA ALA A 102 5.04 4.30 -4.45
C ALA A 102 4.85 5.81 -4.25
N TYR A 103 3.83 6.41 -4.88
CA TYR A 103 3.48 7.81 -4.63
C TYR A 103 3.09 8.06 -3.18
N PHE A 104 2.31 7.15 -2.59
CA PHE A 104 1.93 7.26 -1.18
C PHE A 104 3.15 7.09 -0.25
N GLY A 105 4.05 6.14 -0.55
CA GLY A 105 5.30 5.98 0.18
C GLY A 105 6.20 7.23 0.12
N LEU A 106 6.31 7.85 -1.05
CA LEU A 106 7.01 9.12 -1.22
C LEU A 106 6.34 10.23 -0.40
N TYR A 107 5.01 10.30 -0.39
CA TYR A 107 4.26 11.24 0.46
C TYR A 107 4.58 11.06 1.94
N LEU A 108 4.58 9.82 2.46
CA LEU A 108 4.94 9.52 3.85
C LEU A 108 6.38 9.96 4.17
N TRP A 109 7.31 9.70 3.25
CA TRP A 109 8.69 10.15 3.39
C TRP A 109 8.78 11.68 3.41
N LEU A 110 8.09 12.37 2.49
CA LEU A 110 8.04 13.84 2.46
C LEU A 110 7.42 14.42 3.73
N THR A 111 6.43 13.74 4.34
CA THR A 111 5.78 14.24 5.57
C THR A 111 6.79 14.44 6.70
N ILE A 112 7.79 13.55 6.79
CA ILE A 112 8.86 13.60 7.80
C ILE A 112 9.85 14.75 7.50
N HIS A 113 10.07 15.07 6.23
CA HIS A 113 11.10 16.02 5.81
C HIS A 113 10.58 17.45 5.67
N ILE A 114 9.41 17.63 5.06
CA ILE A 114 8.85 18.95 4.69
C ILE A 114 7.55 19.29 5.43
N GLY A 115 7.14 18.44 6.39
CA GLY A 115 5.93 18.60 7.17
C GLY A 115 4.65 18.19 6.43
N TYR A 116 3.56 18.03 7.19
CA TYR A 116 2.31 17.48 6.67
C TYR A 116 1.64 18.36 5.62
N PHE A 117 1.53 19.67 5.86
CA PHE A 117 0.86 20.57 4.92
C PHE A 117 1.55 20.57 3.54
N LEU A 118 2.86 20.79 3.52
CA LEU A 118 3.59 20.92 2.25
C LEU A 118 3.70 19.57 1.53
N ALA A 119 3.88 18.47 2.26
CA ALA A 119 3.84 17.13 1.69
C ALA A 119 2.47 16.78 1.09
N THR A 120 1.38 17.08 1.81
CA THR A 120 0.00 16.84 1.33
C THR A 120 -0.30 17.69 0.12
N PHE A 121 0.09 18.98 0.14
CA PHE A 121 -0.09 19.89 -1.00
C PHE A 121 0.64 19.36 -2.23
N ALA A 122 1.92 19.04 -2.11
CA ALA A 122 2.73 18.52 -3.20
C ALA A 122 2.15 17.20 -3.74
N PHE A 123 1.72 16.30 -2.84
CA PHE A 123 1.12 15.01 -3.21
C PHE A 123 -0.20 15.17 -3.97
N VAL A 124 -1.12 16.01 -3.46
CA VAL A 124 -2.42 16.27 -4.12
C VAL A 124 -2.18 16.92 -5.47
N MET A 125 -1.35 17.97 -5.56
CA MET A 125 -1.04 18.63 -6.84
C MET A 125 -0.41 17.65 -7.83
N TRP A 126 0.53 16.82 -7.40
CA TRP A 126 1.15 15.78 -8.23
C TRP A 126 0.12 14.79 -8.77
N LEU A 127 -0.79 14.28 -7.93
CA LEU A 127 -1.85 13.36 -8.36
C LEU A 127 -2.80 14.01 -9.37
N MET A 128 -3.13 15.29 -9.19
CA MET A 128 -3.98 16.02 -10.13
C MET A 128 -3.33 16.15 -11.50
N LEU A 129 -2.03 16.47 -11.54
CA LEU A 129 -1.27 16.49 -12.79
C LEU A 129 -1.19 15.10 -13.43
N ARG A 130 -0.93 14.06 -12.64
CA ARG A 130 -0.79 12.67 -13.12
C ARG A 130 -2.06 12.09 -13.71
N THR A 131 -3.22 12.47 -13.17
CA THR A 131 -4.56 12.06 -13.61
C THR A 131 -5.11 12.93 -14.74
N GLY A 132 -4.39 13.98 -15.15
CA GLY A 132 -4.80 14.89 -16.21
C GLY A 132 -5.80 15.98 -15.75
N LEU A 133 -6.04 16.13 -14.45
CA LEU A 133 -6.84 17.21 -13.86
C LEU A 133 -6.05 18.52 -13.76
N ASN A 134 -5.50 18.96 -14.89
CA ASN A 134 -4.55 20.08 -15.00
C ASN A 134 -5.21 21.45 -15.22
N SER A 135 -6.54 21.53 -15.38
CA SER A 135 -7.21 22.81 -15.56
C SER A 135 -7.15 23.64 -14.26
N PRO A 136 -6.99 24.98 -14.34
CA PRO A 136 -6.82 25.85 -13.16
C PRO A 136 -7.90 25.68 -12.08
N ARG A 137 -9.17 25.50 -12.49
CA ARG A 137 -10.29 25.22 -11.59
C ARG A 137 -10.06 23.99 -10.69
N TRP A 138 -9.47 22.93 -11.25
CA TRP A 138 -9.21 21.70 -10.54
C TRP A 138 -8.01 21.87 -9.62
N LEU A 139 -6.91 22.44 -10.11
CA LEU A 139 -5.74 22.71 -9.28
C LEU A 139 -6.09 23.60 -8.06
N LEU A 140 -6.91 24.63 -8.26
CA LEU A 140 -7.44 25.45 -7.16
C LEU A 140 -8.31 24.65 -6.19
N ALA A 141 -9.18 23.78 -6.68
CA ALA A 141 -10.00 22.91 -5.83
C ALA A 141 -9.13 21.93 -5.01
N GLY A 142 -8.06 21.37 -5.58
CA GLY A 142 -7.12 20.52 -4.85
C GLY A 142 -6.28 21.28 -3.83
N ALA A 143 -5.89 22.52 -4.14
CA ALA A 143 -5.23 23.40 -3.18
C ALA A 143 -6.16 23.73 -2.01
N ALA A 144 -7.42 24.09 -2.30
CA ALA A 144 -8.44 24.34 -1.29
C ALA A 144 -8.74 23.10 -0.45
N LEU A 145 -8.80 21.92 -1.06
CA LEU A 145 -8.96 20.64 -0.36
C LEU A 145 -7.80 20.39 0.61
N THR A 146 -6.56 20.66 0.19
CA THR A 146 -5.39 20.51 1.06
C THR A 146 -5.50 21.41 2.29
N VAL A 147 -5.86 22.68 2.08
CA VAL A 147 -6.09 23.63 3.19
C VAL A 147 -7.19 23.11 4.11
N ALA A 148 -8.32 22.66 3.55
CA ALA A 148 -9.44 22.12 4.33
C ALA A 148 -9.03 20.91 5.16
N LEU A 149 -8.28 19.96 4.59
CA LEU A 149 -7.74 18.80 5.31
C LEU A 149 -6.89 19.22 6.49
N VAL A 150 -5.94 20.14 6.29
CA VAL A 150 -5.07 20.62 7.37
C VAL A 150 -5.88 21.31 8.46
N LEU A 151 -6.86 22.14 8.10
CA LEU A 151 -7.75 22.76 9.09
C LEU A 151 -8.57 21.73 9.86
N ILE A 152 -9.13 20.72 9.21
CA ILE A 152 -9.88 19.66 9.90
C ILE A 152 -8.99 18.89 10.88
N PHE A 153 -7.78 18.48 10.47
CA PHE A 153 -6.88 17.73 11.35
C PHE A 153 -6.32 18.60 12.49
N ARG A 154 -5.96 19.84 12.20
CA ARG A 154 -5.35 20.76 13.17
C ARG A 154 -6.37 21.36 14.12
N VAL A 155 -7.42 21.96 13.57
CA VAL A 155 -8.45 22.69 14.33
C VAL A 155 -9.53 21.75 14.82
N GLY A 156 -9.98 20.83 13.98
CA GLY A 156 -11.08 19.91 14.32
C GLY A 156 -10.64 18.77 15.25
N LEU A 157 -9.51 18.13 14.95
CA LEU A 157 -9.05 16.92 15.66
C LEU A 157 -7.89 17.16 16.63
N GLY A 158 -7.31 18.36 16.67
CA GLY A 158 -6.21 18.69 17.58
C GLY A 158 -4.95 17.83 17.38
N VAL A 159 -4.77 17.25 16.19
CA VAL A 159 -3.64 16.35 15.90
C VAL A 159 -2.37 17.17 15.74
N TRP A 160 -1.37 16.86 16.56
CA TRP A 160 -0.03 17.43 16.44
C TRP A 160 0.80 16.57 15.49
N MET A 161 1.26 17.18 14.41
CA MET A 161 2.15 16.50 13.46
C MET A 161 3.60 16.64 13.93
N PRO A 162 4.44 15.62 13.68
CA PRO A 162 5.85 15.72 14.02
C PRO A 162 6.48 16.93 13.32
N SER A 163 7.19 17.75 14.10
CA SER A 163 7.90 18.91 13.57
C SER A 163 8.95 18.44 12.57
N PRO A 164 8.94 18.98 11.34
CA PRO A 164 9.91 18.57 10.34
C PRO A 164 11.29 19.19 10.62
N GLY A 165 12.36 18.46 10.30
CA GLY A 165 13.72 18.77 10.74
C GLY A 165 14.29 20.13 10.30
N TYR A 166 13.72 20.77 9.28
CA TYR A 166 14.15 22.13 8.88
C TYR A 166 13.62 23.24 9.81
N TYR A 167 12.68 22.94 10.71
CA TYR A 167 12.27 23.92 11.74
C TYR A 167 13.45 24.28 12.64
N ASP A 168 14.41 23.38 12.81
CA ASP A 168 15.63 23.62 13.60
C ASP A 168 16.64 24.53 12.90
N ALA A 169 16.49 24.78 11.59
CA ALA A 169 17.30 25.73 10.85
C ALA A 169 16.74 27.16 10.88
N ALA A 170 15.51 27.35 11.37
CA ALA A 170 14.88 28.65 11.48
C ALA A 170 15.32 29.39 12.76
N PRO A 171 15.39 30.74 12.76
CA PRO A 171 15.64 31.52 13.97
C PRO A 171 14.66 31.15 15.09
N GLU A 172 15.11 31.19 16.34
CA GLU A 172 14.36 30.67 17.51
C GLU A 172 12.93 31.22 17.63
N ALA A 173 12.73 32.51 17.32
CA ALA A 173 11.41 33.14 17.28
C ALA A 173 10.48 32.55 16.20
N VAL A 174 11.02 32.26 15.02
CA VAL A 174 10.29 31.67 13.89
C VAL A 174 10.02 30.19 14.15
N ARG A 175 11.02 29.45 14.66
CA ARG A 175 10.87 28.05 15.07
C ARG A 175 9.77 27.87 16.11
N SER A 176 9.74 28.71 17.14
CA SER A 176 8.73 28.68 18.19
C SER A 176 7.33 28.94 17.63
N TYR A 177 7.21 29.86 16.66
CA TYR A 177 5.95 30.13 15.98
C TYR A 177 5.52 28.95 15.11
N LEU A 178 6.44 28.37 14.33
CA LEU A 178 6.18 27.23 13.47
C LEU A 178 5.72 26.02 14.29
N ILE A 179 6.48 25.60 15.31
CA ILE A 179 6.11 24.47 16.19
C ILE A 179 4.75 24.69 16.87
N ARG A 180 4.44 25.93 17.26
CA ARG A 180 3.21 26.25 17.98
C ARG A 180 1.98 26.18 17.07
N TRP A 181 2.12 26.50 15.79
CA TRP A 181 0.97 26.67 14.88
C TRP A 181 0.88 25.61 13.77
N PHE A 182 1.99 24.97 13.38
CA PHE A 182 2.14 24.05 12.24
C PHE A 182 2.85 22.75 12.63
#